data_AF-A0A8C5TDH5-F1
#
_entry.id   AF-A0A8C5TDH5-F1
#
_cell.length_a   1.000
_cell.length_b   1.000
_cell.length_c   1.000
_cell.angle_alpha   90.00
_cell.angle_beta   90.00
_cell.angle_gamma   90.00
#
_symmetry.space_group_name_H-M   'P 1'
#
loop_
_entity.id
_entity.type
_entity.pdbx_description
1 polymer ?
#
loop_
_entity_poly.entity_id
_entity_poly.type
_entity_poly.pdbx_seq_one_letter_code
_entity_poly.pdbx_strand_id
1 'polypeptide(L)' 'IKSSSPVPAGFRNLLEGLAREVLREQPTDIVAFAAEYFQRLLEQREGECPCPAPTPTLPSPHQASLVCP' A
#
# COMPACT_ATOMS: atom_id res chain seq x y z
N ILE A 1 16.42 5.14 23.24
CA ILE A 1 16.38 5.71 21.87
C ILE A 1 14.90 5.88 21.51
N LYS A 2 14.38 7.11 21.50
CA LYS A 2 12.96 7.37 21.20
C LYS A 2 12.83 7.68 19.72
N SER A 3 12.53 6.67 18.91
CA SER A 3 12.31 6.78 17.47
C SER A 3 10.95 7.43 17.20
N SER A 4 10.88 8.77 17.30
CA SER A 4 9.66 9.51 16.93
C SER A 4 9.60 9.67 15.41
N SER A 5 9.08 8.68 14.71
CA SER A 5 8.68 8.83 13.31
C SER A 5 7.33 9.58 13.26
N PRO A 6 7.31 10.87 12.86
CA PRO A 6 6.05 11.60 12.75
C PRO A 6 5.18 10.94 11.69
N VAL A 7 3.90 10.75 12.01
CA VAL A 7 2.93 10.22 11.07
C VAL A 7 2.77 11.22 9.92
N PRO A 8 2.94 10.80 8.65
CA PRO A 8 2.77 11.69 7.51
C PRO A 8 1.38 12.34 7.48
N ALA A 9 1.32 13.61 7.06
CA ALA A 9 0.06 14.30 6.88
C ALA A 9 -0.83 13.53 5.90
N GLY A 10 -2.11 13.38 6.24
CA GLY A 10 -3.08 12.65 5.41
C GLY A 10 -3.11 11.14 5.59
N PHE A 11 -2.15 10.53 6.31
CA PHE A 11 -2.15 9.08 6.56
C PHE A 11 -3.42 8.61 7.30
N ARG A 12 -3.88 9.40 8.28
CA ARG A 12 -5.13 9.11 8.99
C ARG A 12 -6.33 9.10 8.04
N ASN A 13 -6.45 10.10 7.16
CA ASN A 13 -7.54 10.18 6.19
C ASN A 13 -7.53 8.98 5.22
N LEU A 14 -6.33 8.49 4.86
CA LEU A 14 -6.16 7.33 4.00
C LEU A 14 -6.70 6.05 4.66
N LEU A 15 -6.40 5.84 5.95
CA LEU A 15 -6.92 4.72 6.73
C LEU A 15 -8.42 4.85 7.03
N GLU A 16 -8.91 6.06 7.29
CA GLU A 16 -10.34 6.33 7.47
C GLU A 16 -11.14 5.99 6.19
N GLY A 17 -10.58 6.30 5.02
CA GLY A 17 -11.14 5.90 3.73
C GLY A 17 -11.26 4.39 3.59
N LEU A 18 -10.16 3.66 3.80
CA LEU A 18 -10.17 2.20 3.78
C LEU A 18 -11.17 1.61 4.78
N ALA A 19 -11.17 2.10 6.02
CA ALA A 19 -12.05 1.58 7.08
C ALA A 19 -13.54 1.76 6.72
N ARG A 20 -13.90 2.90 6.12
CA ARG A 20 -15.28 3.14 5.66
C ARG A 20 -15.71 2.15 4.59
N GLU A 21 -14.83 1.84 3.66
CA GLU A 21 -15.10 0.91 2.55
C GLU A 21 -15.20 -0.54 3.03
N VAL A 22 -14.31 -0.96 3.95
CA VAL A 22 -14.39 -2.28 4.60
C VAL A 22 -15.71 -2.45 5.36
N LEU A 23 -16.15 -1.43 6.10
CA LEU A 23 -17.44 -1.48 6.82
C LEU A 23 -18.65 -1.52 5.87
N ARG A 24 -18.51 -0.97 4.65
CA ARG A 24 -19.59 -0.95 3.65
C ARG A 24 -19.71 -2.28 2.92
N GLU A 25 -18.59 -2.84 2.47
CA GLU A 25 -18.57 -4.05 1.64
C GLU A 25 -18.45 -5.34 2.45
N GLN A 26 -18.06 -5.25 3.73
CA GLN A 26 -17.80 -6.40 4.62
C GLN A 26 -17.05 -7.55 3.92
N PRO A 27 -15.87 -7.27 3.34
CA PRO A 27 -15.10 -8.28 2.63
C PRO A 27 -14.60 -9.37 3.59
N THR A 28 -14.58 -10.61 3.11
CA THR A 28 -14.02 -11.75 3.85
C THR A 28 -12.50 -11.64 4.00
N ASP A 29 -11.81 -11.11 2.97
CA ASP A 29 -10.36 -10.87 2.98
C ASP A 29 -10.08 -9.37 2.96
N ILE A 30 -9.82 -8.82 4.16
CA ILE A 30 -9.55 -7.39 4.35
C ILE A 30 -8.19 -6.99 3.74
N VAL A 31 -7.20 -7.89 3.70
CA VAL A 31 -5.86 -7.57 3.20
C VAL A 31 -5.88 -7.46 1.69
N ALA A 32 -6.51 -8.41 1.00
CA ALA A 32 -6.71 -8.35 -0.45
C ALA A 32 -7.53 -7.11 -0.84
N PHE A 33 -8.63 -6.86 -0.12
CA PHE A 33 -9.45 -5.66 -0.33
C PHE A 33 -8.67 -4.36 -0.17
N ALA A 34 -7.81 -4.25 0.86
CA ALA A 34 -7.00 -3.07 1.07
C ALA A 34 -5.99 -2.84 -0.07
N ALA A 35 -5.36 -3.91 -0.57
CA ALA A 35 -4.45 -3.82 -1.71
C ALA A 35 -5.16 -3.29 -2.96
N GLU A 36 -6.33 -3.86 -3.28
CA GLU A 36 -7.16 -3.39 -4.40
C GLU A 36 -7.62 -1.95 -4.21
N TYR A 37 -8.10 -1.57 -3.02
CA TYR A 37 -8.54 -0.22 -2.70
C TYR A 37 -7.43 0.81 -2.94
N PHE A 38 -6.21 0.56 -2.42
CA PHE A 38 -5.10 1.48 -2.64
C PHE A 38 -4.62 1.50 -4.09
N GLN A 39 -4.70 0.37 -4.80
CA GLN A 39 -4.42 0.34 -6.22
C GLN A 39 -5.39 1.24 -7.01
N ARG A 40 -6.69 1.19 -6.71
CA ARG A 40 -7.68 2.11 -7.32
C ARG A 40 -7.38 3.57 -7.00
N LEU A 41 -6.97 3.88 -5.77
CA LEU A 41 -6.57 5.24 -5.39
C LEU A 41 -5.28 5.73 -6.07
N LEU A 42 -4.40 4.81 -6.48
CA LEU A 42 -3.21 5.12 -7.28
C LEU A 42 -3.61 5.34 -8.74
N GLU A 43 -4.40 4.44 -9.32
CA GLU A 43 -4.93 4.56 -10.69
C GLU A 43 -5.70 5.88 -10.89
N GLN A 44 -6.51 6.29 -9.89
CA GLN A 44 -7.20 7.59 -9.91
C GLN A 44 -6.26 8.78 -9.88
N ARG A 45 -5.08 8.66 -9.24
CA ARG A 45 -4.06 9.72 -9.25
C ARG A 45 -3.29 9.74 -10.56
N GLU A 46 -2.99 8.58 -11.12
CA GLU A 46 -2.21 8.40 -12.34
C GLU A 46 -3.03 8.64 -13.62
N GLY A 47 -4.36 8.52 -13.54
CA GLY A 47 -5.29 8.94 -14.58
C GLY A 47 -5.18 10.42 -14.95
N GLU A 48 -4.53 11.23 -14.09
CA GLU A 48 -4.28 12.66 -14.32
C GLU A 48 -2.85 12.99 -14.83
N CYS A 49 -1.92 12.02 -14.96
CA CYS A 49 -0.58 12.21 -15.56
C CYS A 49 0.15 10.87 -15.79
N PRO A 50 0.60 10.52 -17.02
CA PRO A 50 1.29 9.28 -17.28
C PRO A 50 2.77 9.39 -16.87
N CYS A 51 3.07 9.03 -15.63
CA CYS A 51 4.43 8.65 -15.24
C CYS A 51 4.37 7.16 -14.85
N PRO A 52 5.24 6.30 -15.41
CA PRO A 52 5.18 4.87 -15.14
C PRO A 52 5.39 4.62 -13.64
N ALA A 53 4.40 4.02 -12.99
CA ALA A 53 4.46 3.66 -11.58
C ALA A 53 5.70 2.81 -11.29
N PRO A 54 6.47 3.09 -10.22
CA PRO A 54 7.47 2.14 -9.74
C PRO A 54 6.73 0.93 -9.18
N THR A 55 6.96 -0.24 -9.77
CA THR A 55 6.51 -1.51 -9.22
C THR A 55 6.90 -1.59 -7.74
N PRO A 56 5.97 -1.88 -6.80
CA PRO A 56 6.36 -2.30 -5.46
C PRO A 56 6.97 -3.68 -5.59
N THR A 57 8.26 -3.74 -5.90
CA THR A 57 9.05 -4.97 -5.80
C THR A 57 9.12 -5.30 -4.32
N LEU A 58 8.15 -6.07 -3.86
CA LEU A 58 8.27 -6.81 -2.62
C LEU A 58 9.59 -7.59 -2.71
N PRO A 59 10.59 -7.36 -1.84
CA PRO A 59 11.80 -8.16 -1.88
C PRO A 59 11.39 -9.60 -1.59
N SER A 60 11.42 -10.43 -2.62
CA SER A 60 11.28 -11.87 -2.46
C SER A 60 12.35 -12.32 -1.47
N PRO A 61 12.01 -13.04 -0.38
CA PRO A 61 12.97 -13.46 0.65
C PRO A 61 13.98 -14.50 0.11
N HIS A 62 13.88 -14.87 -1.17
CA HIS A 62 14.70 -15.91 -1.79
C HIS A 62 16.05 -15.45 -2.34
N GLN A 63 16.41 -14.16 -2.26
CA GLN A 63 17.75 -13.68 -2.64
C GLN A 63 18.75 -13.64 -1.46
N ALA A 64 18.39 -14.23 -0.30
CA ALA A 64 19.31 -14.36 0.84
C ALA A 64 20.15 -15.65 0.84
N SER A 65 20.14 -16.42 -0.25
CA SER A 65 20.95 -17.64 -0.34
C SER A 65 21.37 -17.87 -1.78
N LEU A 66 22.66 -18.19 -1.98
CA LEU A 66 23.41 -18.34 -3.23
C LEU A 66 24.10 -17.03 -3.68
N VAL A 67 25.42 -16.88 -3.65
CA VAL A 67 26.50 -17.80 -3.27
C VAL A 67 27.79 -16.97 -3.13
N CYS A 68 28.61 -17.27 -2.11
CA CYS A 68 30.05 -16.97 -2.10
C CYS A 68 30.73 -17.81 -3.21
N PRO A 69 31.86 -17.38 -3.83
CA PRO A 69 33.03 -16.78 -3.18
C PRO A 69 33.40 -15.38 -3.65
#